data_AF-A0A535HTF7-F1
#
_entry.id   AF-A0A535HTF7-F1
#
_cell.length_a   1.000
_cell.length_b   1.000
_cell.length_c   1.000
_cell.angle_alpha   90.00
_cell.angle_beta   90.00
_cell.angle_gamma   90.00
#
_symmetry.space_group_name_H-M   'P 1'
#
loop_
_entity.id
_entity.type
_entity.pdbx_description
1 polymer ?
#
loop_
_entity_poly.entity_id
_entity_poly.type
_entity_poly.pdbx_seq_one_letter_code
_entity_poly.pdbx_strand_id
1 'polypeptide(L)'
;MASARHAAVAAWLGLPAEVLIDLRDEVLEAIVARMQGGEATLELRGRLAEAVETYRVQALSDPLTGLPNRRALDQVLAARSRRREPLTAVVIEIRDLARINQDHGLAAGDAVIEDVAARVRAATSLGDLVARASGTVLAVISSEMDETAAAALVDQLSRSGSEPVQLEGASIPVRLGIAWTAAVEATDSWDALRRMPLSRG
;
A
#
# COMPACT_ATOMS: atom_id res chain seq x y z
N MET A 1 -13.02 -14.43 0.43
CA MET A 1 -13.45 -14.91 1.77
C MET A 1 -12.50 -16.01 2.20
N ALA A 2 -12.10 -16.06 3.47
CA ALA A 2 -11.29 -17.15 4.01
C ALA A 2 -12.00 -18.49 3.83
N SER A 3 -11.31 -19.50 3.31
CA SER A 3 -11.88 -20.85 3.17
C SER A 3 -11.92 -21.56 4.52
N ALA A 4 -12.67 -22.68 4.62
CA ALA A 4 -12.70 -23.49 5.84
C ALA A 4 -11.29 -23.94 6.30
N ARG A 5 -10.35 -24.10 5.35
CA ARG A 5 -8.94 -24.41 5.66
C ARG A 5 -8.22 -23.25 6.33
N HIS A 6 -8.44 -22.02 5.85
CA HIS A 6 -7.87 -20.81 6.46
C HIS A 6 -8.36 -20.67 7.90
N ALA A 7 -9.65 -20.86 8.15
CA ALA A 7 -10.20 -20.78 9.50
C ALA A 7 -9.59 -21.84 10.44
N ALA A 8 -9.40 -23.07 9.97
CA ALA A 8 -8.82 -24.15 10.76
C ALA A 8 -7.34 -23.91 11.11
N VAL A 9 -6.54 -23.44 10.14
CA VAL A 9 -5.11 -23.14 10.36
C VAL A 9 -4.95 -21.95 11.30
N ALA A 10 -5.77 -20.90 11.13
CA ALA A 10 -5.71 -19.70 11.95
C ALA A 10 -6.05 -20.00 13.41
N ALA A 11 -7.12 -20.78 13.64
CA ALA A 11 -7.50 -21.24 14.97
C ALA A 11 -6.38 -22.05 15.64
N TRP A 12 -5.66 -22.88 14.88
CA TRP A 12 -4.56 -23.69 15.40
C TRP A 12 -3.31 -22.86 15.74
N LEU A 13 -3.04 -21.81 14.98
CA LEU A 13 -1.96 -20.85 15.23
C LEU A 13 -2.30 -19.81 16.30
N GLY A 14 -3.57 -19.67 16.67
CA GLY A 14 -4.04 -18.60 17.56
C GLY A 14 -4.09 -17.23 16.88
N LEU A 15 -4.33 -17.21 15.56
CA LEU A 15 -4.36 -16.01 14.73
C LEU A 15 -5.78 -15.74 14.17
N PRO A 16 -6.09 -14.50 13.77
CA PRO A 16 -7.27 -14.20 12.95
C PRO A 16 -7.18 -14.87 11.57
N ALA A 17 -8.31 -15.35 11.03
CA ALA A 17 -8.32 -16.06 9.74
C ALA A 17 -7.92 -15.15 8.56
N GLU A 18 -8.09 -13.85 8.72
CA GLU A 18 -7.71 -12.81 7.78
C GLU A 18 -6.20 -12.79 7.54
N VAL A 19 -5.40 -13.20 8.53
CA VAL A 19 -3.94 -13.24 8.43
C VAL A 19 -3.46 -14.24 7.37
N LEU A 20 -4.25 -15.28 7.13
CA LEU A 20 -3.88 -16.37 6.22
C LEU A 20 -4.42 -16.20 4.80
N ILE A 21 -5.36 -15.27 4.56
CA ILE A 21 -6.07 -15.13 3.27
C ILE A 21 -5.11 -14.93 2.09
N ASP A 22 -3.94 -14.36 2.37
CA ASP A 22 -2.94 -14.03 1.36
C ASP A 22 -1.85 -15.09 1.18
N LEU A 23 -1.80 -16.11 2.05
CA LEU A 23 -0.85 -17.20 1.92
C LEU A 23 -1.18 -18.04 0.69
N ARG A 24 -0.12 -18.51 0.02
CA ARG A 24 -0.30 -19.47 -1.07
C ARG A 24 -0.86 -20.78 -0.52
N ASP A 25 -1.69 -21.44 -1.32
CA ASP A 25 -2.30 -22.71 -0.95
C ASP A 25 -1.24 -23.76 -0.58
N GLU A 26 -0.07 -23.77 -1.22
CA GLU A 26 1.00 -24.73 -0.87
C GLU A 26 1.53 -24.53 0.56
N VAL A 27 1.57 -23.29 1.05
CA VAL A 27 1.98 -22.97 2.42
C VAL A 27 0.91 -23.44 3.40
N LEU A 28 -0.35 -23.19 3.09
CA LEU A 28 -1.49 -23.67 3.88
C LEU A 28 -1.51 -25.20 3.95
N GLU A 29 -1.23 -25.90 2.85
CA GLU A 29 -1.14 -27.37 2.83
C GLU A 29 0.01 -27.89 3.68
N ALA A 30 1.19 -27.26 3.60
CA ALA A 30 2.32 -27.63 4.45
C ALA A 30 1.99 -27.47 5.95
N ILE A 31 1.26 -26.42 6.32
CA ILE A 31 0.82 -26.20 7.70
C ILE A 31 -0.21 -27.25 8.12
N VAL A 32 -1.23 -27.51 7.29
CA VAL A 32 -2.26 -28.52 7.58
C VAL A 32 -1.66 -29.92 7.72
N ALA A 33 -0.67 -30.28 6.90
CA ALA A 33 0.04 -31.56 7.02
C ALA A 33 0.78 -31.66 8.37
N ARG A 34 1.38 -30.57 8.84
CA ARG A 34 2.04 -30.50 10.15
C ARG A 34 1.04 -30.54 11.31
N MET A 35 -0.14 -29.94 11.14
CA MET A 35 -1.24 -29.98 12.11
C MET A 35 -1.77 -31.41 12.32
N GLN A 36 -1.94 -32.15 11.23
CA GLN A 36 -2.45 -33.53 11.25
C GLN A 36 -1.45 -34.54 11.86
N GLY A 37 -0.17 -34.17 11.94
CA GLY A 37 0.91 -34.99 12.53
C GLY A 37 0.92 -35.10 14.07
N GLY A 38 -0.03 -34.47 14.78
CA GLY A 38 -0.34 -34.79 16.18
C GLY A 38 0.40 -34.00 17.28
N GLU A 39 1.63 -33.53 17.08
CA GLU A 39 2.34 -32.73 18.10
C GLU A 39 3.21 -31.65 17.44
N ALA A 40 2.70 -30.43 17.38
CA ALA A 40 3.55 -29.25 17.23
C ALA A 40 3.70 -28.61 18.60
N THR A 41 4.93 -28.55 19.11
CA THR A 41 5.28 -27.85 20.35
C THR A 41 4.76 -26.40 20.27
N LEU A 42 4.36 -25.83 21.41
CA LEU A 42 3.92 -24.43 21.51
C LEU A 42 4.92 -23.46 20.87
N GLU A 43 6.22 -23.75 20.99
CA GLU A 43 7.31 -23.02 20.32
C GLU A 43 7.21 -23.06 18.79
N LEU A 44 6.98 -24.24 18.19
CA LEU A 44 6.84 -24.38 16.74
C LEU A 44 5.59 -23.64 16.23
N ARG A 45 4.48 -23.68 16.98
CA ARG A 45 3.27 -22.91 16.66
C ARG A 45 3.54 -21.42 16.72
N GLY A 46 4.20 -20.94 17.76
CA GLY A 46 4.60 -19.53 17.89
C GLY A 46 5.49 -19.06 16.75
N ARG A 47 6.53 -19.84 16.41
CA ARG A 47 7.43 -19.52 15.28
C ARG A 47 6.71 -19.50 13.94
N LEU A 48 5.76 -20.41 13.73
CA LEU A 48 4.98 -20.43 12.49
C LEU A 48 3.99 -19.27 12.43
N ALA A 49 3.36 -18.90 13.56
CA ALA A 49 2.49 -17.75 13.64
C ALA A 49 3.25 -16.44 13.36
N GLU A 50 4.43 -16.28 13.95
CA GLU A 50 5.32 -15.14 13.72
C GLU A 50 5.81 -15.08 12.27
N ALA A 51 6.23 -16.22 11.71
CA ALA A 51 6.64 -16.30 10.31
C ALA A 51 5.50 -15.93 9.37
N VAL A 52 4.29 -16.45 9.62
CA VAL A 52 3.09 -16.14 8.85
C VAL A 52 2.75 -14.65 8.90
N GLU A 53 2.76 -14.05 10.09
CA GLU A 53 2.46 -12.62 10.21
C GLU A 53 3.55 -11.76 9.56
N THR A 54 4.82 -12.15 9.71
CA THR A 54 5.95 -11.51 9.01
C THR A 54 5.78 -11.61 7.50
N TYR A 55 5.44 -12.79 6.98
CA TYR A 55 5.15 -12.99 5.56
C TYR A 55 3.98 -12.15 5.09
N ARG A 56 2.93 -11.99 5.90
CA ARG A 56 1.77 -11.15 5.56
C ARG A 56 2.15 -9.68 5.51
N VAL A 57 2.84 -9.16 6.53
CA VAL A 57 3.30 -7.78 6.58
C VAL A 57 4.22 -7.48 5.39
N GLN A 58 5.17 -8.37 5.10
CA GLN A 58 6.04 -8.25 3.92
C GLN A 58 5.26 -8.35 2.60
N ALA A 59 4.22 -9.20 2.53
CA ALA A 59 3.41 -9.33 1.32
C ALA A 59 2.49 -8.13 1.05
N LEU A 60 2.25 -7.27 2.05
CA LEU A 60 1.35 -6.12 1.97
C LEU A 60 2.07 -4.77 2.08
N SER A 61 3.38 -4.76 2.32
CA SER A 61 4.22 -3.57 2.33
C SER A 61 5.10 -3.52 1.06
N ASP A 62 5.44 -2.32 0.63
CA ASP A 62 6.44 -2.06 -0.39
C ASP A 62 7.83 -2.02 0.27
N PRO A 63 8.79 -2.85 -0.14
CA PRO A 63 10.05 -3.00 0.56
C PRO A 63 10.95 -1.77 0.51
N LEU A 64 10.75 -0.86 -0.46
CA LEU A 64 11.53 0.36 -0.57
C LEU A 64 10.98 1.44 0.37
N THR A 65 9.67 1.70 0.30
CA THR A 65 9.06 2.84 1.00
C THR A 65 8.48 2.48 2.37
N GLY A 66 8.29 1.19 2.66
CA GLY A 66 7.55 0.70 3.82
C GLY A 66 6.03 0.94 3.75
N LEU A 67 5.55 1.69 2.75
CA LEU A 67 4.13 1.94 2.55
C LEU A 67 3.39 0.65 2.20
N PRO A 68 2.08 0.55 2.48
CA PRO A 68 1.20 -0.42 1.85
C PRO A 68 1.45 -0.53 0.34
N ASN A 69 1.59 -1.75 -0.18
CA ASN A 69 1.77 -1.97 -1.60
C ASN A 69 0.42 -2.03 -2.34
N ARG A 70 0.46 -2.22 -3.66
CA ARG A 70 -0.75 -2.35 -4.49
C ARG A 70 -1.73 -3.41 -3.99
N ARG A 71 -1.25 -4.55 -3.50
CA ARG A 71 -2.12 -5.63 -2.99
C ARG A 71 -2.89 -5.17 -1.77
N ALA A 72 -2.24 -4.48 -0.84
CA ALA A 72 -2.90 -3.90 0.32
C ALA A 72 -3.93 -2.82 -0.08
N LEU A 73 -3.59 -1.98 -1.06
CA LEU A 73 -4.52 -1.00 -1.63
C LEU A 73 -5.78 -1.66 -2.20
N ASP A 74 -5.61 -2.69 -3.04
CA ASP A 74 -6.73 -3.43 -3.64
C ASP A 74 -7.62 -4.07 -2.56
N GLN A 75 -7.05 -4.59 -1.47
CA GLN A 75 -7.83 -5.14 -0.35
C GLN A 75 -8.72 -4.09 0.32
N VAL A 76 -8.18 -2.90 0.56
CA VAL A 76 -8.92 -1.79 1.19
C VAL A 76 -10.03 -1.30 0.26
N LEU A 77 -9.73 -1.12 -1.02
CA LEU A 77 -10.72 -0.72 -2.04
C LEU A 77 -11.87 -1.74 -2.14
N ALA A 78 -11.55 -3.03 -2.28
CA ALA A 78 -12.54 -4.11 -2.31
C ALA A 78 -13.40 -4.17 -1.04
N ALA A 79 -12.81 -3.94 0.13
CA ALA A 79 -13.56 -3.92 1.39
C ALA A 79 -14.55 -2.75 1.46
N ARG A 80 -14.13 -1.54 1.06
CA ARG A 80 -14.98 -0.35 1.03
C ARG A 80 -16.09 -0.46 -0.01
N SER A 81 -15.78 -0.94 -1.21
CA SER A 81 -16.76 -1.14 -2.27
C SER A 81 -17.88 -2.10 -1.83
N ARG A 82 -17.54 -3.22 -1.15
CA ARG A 82 -18.55 -4.13 -0.58
C ARG A 82 -19.47 -3.47 0.44
N ARG A 83 -18.97 -2.48 1.19
CA ARG A 83 -19.73 -1.74 2.19
C ARG A 83 -20.42 -0.49 1.61
N ARG A 84 -20.19 -0.18 0.33
CA ARG A 84 -20.63 1.07 -0.33
C ARG A 84 -20.21 2.32 0.45
N GLU A 85 -19.05 2.26 1.10
CA GLU A 85 -18.48 3.40 1.80
C GLU A 85 -17.89 4.36 0.75
N PRO A 86 -18.31 5.64 0.69
CA PRO A 86 -17.70 6.59 -0.23
C PRO A 86 -16.22 6.80 0.13
N LEU A 87 -15.43 7.17 -0.86
CA LEU A 87 -14.02 7.47 -0.66
C LEU A 87 -13.59 8.72 -1.43
N THR A 88 -12.51 9.30 -0.95
CA THR A 88 -11.73 10.32 -1.65
C THR A 88 -10.38 9.71 -2.00
N ALA A 89 -9.92 9.95 -3.21
CA ALA A 89 -8.67 9.41 -3.73
C ALA A 89 -7.79 10.50 -4.34
N VAL A 90 -6.50 10.48 -4.00
CA VAL A 90 -5.46 11.29 -4.63
C VAL A 90 -4.40 10.35 -5.19
N VAL A 91 -4.11 10.48 -6.47
CA VAL A 91 -3.11 9.71 -7.22
C VAL A 91 -1.94 10.62 -7.54
N ILE A 92 -0.74 10.22 -7.12
CA ILE A 92 0.49 10.97 -7.31
C ILE A 92 1.45 10.15 -8.17
N GLU A 93 1.90 10.69 -9.29
CA GLU A 93 2.89 10.09 -10.18
C GLU A 93 4.20 10.86 -10.15
N ILE A 94 5.29 10.18 -9.80
CA ILE A 94 6.65 10.70 -9.90
C ILE A 94 7.07 10.68 -11.37
N ARG A 95 7.21 11.86 -11.99
CA ARG A 95 7.56 11.99 -13.41
C ARG A 95 9.07 11.89 -13.61
N ASP A 96 9.45 11.46 -14.82
CA ASP A 96 10.85 11.40 -15.29
C ASP A 96 11.80 10.53 -14.46
N LEU A 97 11.29 9.62 -13.62
CA LEU A 97 12.13 8.76 -12.78
C LEU A 97 13.17 7.97 -13.60
N ALA A 98 12.80 7.52 -14.79
CA ALA A 98 13.73 6.83 -15.69
C ALA A 98 14.92 7.71 -16.09
N ARG A 99 14.70 9.02 -16.31
CA ARG A 99 15.75 9.97 -16.61
C ARG A 99 16.61 10.26 -15.38
N ILE A 100 16.00 10.41 -14.20
CA ILE A 100 16.75 10.54 -12.93
C ILE A 100 17.68 9.34 -12.74
N ASN A 101 17.17 8.12 -12.96
CA ASN A 101 17.98 6.90 -12.90
C ASN A 101 19.13 6.88 -13.90
N GLN A 102 18.91 7.42 -15.09
CA GLN A 102 19.93 7.51 -16.13
C GLN A 102 21.02 8.52 -15.78
N ASP A 103 20.62 9.68 -15.25
CA ASP A 103 21.53 10.81 -14.97
C ASP A 103 22.27 10.65 -13.64
N HIS A 104 21.66 9.98 -12.65
CA HIS A 104 22.14 9.89 -11.26
C HIS A 104 22.24 8.47 -10.69
N GLY A 105 21.89 7.44 -11.47
CA GLY A 105 21.93 6.04 -11.05
C GLY A 105 20.66 5.57 -10.33
N LEU A 106 20.52 4.25 -10.18
CA LEU A 106 19.32 3.61 -9.61
C LEU A 106 19.08 4.00 -8.15
N ALA A 107 20.14 4.10 -7.35
CA ALA A 107 20.04 4.51 -5.94
C ALA A 107 19.44 5.93 -5.79
N ALA A 108 19.66 6.80 -6.78
CA ALA A 108 19.08 8.13 -6.78
C ALA A 108 17.56 8.12 -7.05
N GLY A 109 17.09 7.25 -7.94
CA GLY A 109 15.65 7.07 -8.12
C GLY A 109 14.98 6.47 -6.89
N ASP A 110 15.63 5.49 -6.26
CA ASP A 110 15.14 4.89 -5.02
C ASP A 110 15.02 5.95 -3.91
N ALA A 111 16.05 6.77 -3.70
CA ALA A 111 16.02 7.88 -2.76
C ALA A 111 14.92 8.91 -3.08
N VAL A 112 14.70 9.23 -4.36
CA VAL A 112 13.60 10.12 -4.77
C VAL A 112 12.24 9.51 -4.43
N ILE A 113 12.05 8.21 -4.65
CA ILE A 113 10.80 7.54 -4.33
C ILE A 113 10.55 7.52 -2.82
N GLU A 114 11.56 7.16 -2.03
CA GLU A 114 11.48 7.14 -0.56
C GLU A 114 11.14 8.52 0.01
N ASP A 115 11.82 9.56 -0.48
CA ASP A 115 11.62 10.92 -0.01
C ASP A 115 10.23 11.45 -0.37
N VAL A 116 9.76 11.24 -1.62
CA VAL A 116 8.40 11.62 -2.03
C VAL A 116 7.36 10.84 -1.22
N ALA A 117 7.56 9.54 -0.99
CA ALA A 117 6.67 8.73 -0.16
C ALA A 117 6.56 9.28 1.27
N ALA A 118 7.70 9.65 1.87
CA ALA A 118 7.74 10.26 3.19
C ALA A 118 6.98 11.60 3.23
N ARG A 119 7.16 12.47 2.23
CA ARG A 119 6.45 13.75 2.13
C ARG A 119 4.94 13.57 1.99
N VAL A 120 4.50 12.63 1.15
CA VAL A 120 3.07 12.32 1.00
C VAL A 120 2.49 11.79 2.31
N ARG A 121 3.21 10.90 3.01
CA ARG A 121 2.78 10.38 4.30
C ARG A 121 2.71 11.47 5.37
N ALA A 122 3.65 12.41 5.39
CA ALA A 122 3.66 13.52 6.34
C ALA A 122 2.54 14.55 6.07
N ALA A 123 2.09 14.68 4.81
CA ALA A 123 1.02 15.59 4.43
C ALA A 123 -0.40 15.02 4.69
N THR A 124 -0.53 13.74 5.04
CA THR A 124 -1.81 13.03 5.14
C THR A 124 -2.12 12.61 6.57
N SER A 125 -3.41 12.52 6.92
CA SER A 125 -3.86 12.18 8.27
C SER A 125 -3.63 10.70 8.60
N LEU A 126 -3.43 10.35 9.88
CA LEU A 126 -3.15 8.97 10.31
C LEU A 126 -4.21 7.94 9.84
N GLY A 127 -5.47 8.37 9.71
CA GLY A 127 -6.57 7.54 9.20
C GLY A 127 -6.58 7.33 7.67
N ASP A 128 -5.79 8.11 6.92
CA ASP A 128 -5.66 7.96 5.47
C ASP A 128 -4.72 6.81 5.13
N LEU A 129 -5.11 6.00 4.15
CA LEU A 129 -4.22 5.01 3.56
C LEU A 129 -3.32 5.70 2.54
N VAL A 130 -2.00 5.59 2.70
CA VAL A 130 -1.02 5.97 1.68
C VAL A 130 -0.34 4.71 1.18
N ALA A 131 -0.41 4.43 -0.11
CA ALA A 131 0.07 3.19 -0.70
C ALA A 131 0.95 3.43 -1.95
N ARG A 132 1.93 2.58 -2.18
CA ARG A 132 2.67 2.51 -3.44
C ARG A 132 1.95 1.58 -4.41
N ALA A 133 1.22 2.18 -5.34
CA ALA A 133 0.39 1.46 -6.32
C ALA A 133 1.21 0.91 -7.50
N SER A 134 2.34 1.55 -7.83
CA SER A 134 3.31 1.05 -8.82
C SER A 134 4.71 1.62 -8.56
N GLY A 135 5.67 1.30 -9.43
CA GLY A 135 7.06 1.79 -9.31
C GLY A 135 7.18 3.32 -9.16
N THR A 136 6.29 4.09 -9.80
CA THR A 136 6.31 5.57 -9.79
C THR A 136 5.04 6.20 -9.20
N VAL A 137 4.03 5.40 -8.84
CA VAL A 137 2.71 5.91 -8.48
C VAL A 137 2.38 5.60 -7.03
N LEU A 138 2.02 6.66 -6.31
CA LEU A 138 1.48 6.62 -4.96
C LEU A 138 -0.03 6.92 -5.00
N ALA A 139 -0.78 6.36 -4.05
CA ALA A 139 -2.20 6.60 -3.89
C ALA A 139 -2.52 6.94 -2.43
N VAL A 140 -3.34 7.96 -2.22
CA VAL A 140 -3.94 8.30 -0.93
C VAL A 140 -5.42 7.98 -1.00
N ILE A 141 -5.93 7.18 -0.06
CA ILE A 141 -7.36 6.84 0.06
C ILE A 141 -7.86 7.28 1.44
N SER A 142 -8.91 8.10 1.46
CA SER A 142 -9.50 8.63 2.67
C SER A 142 -11.02 8.41 2.73
N SER A 143 -11.55 8.19 3.94
CA SER A 143 -13.00 8.19 4.21
C SER A 143 -13.52 9.53 4.71
N GLU A 144 -12.63 10.37 5.23
CA GLU A 144 -13.01 11.58 5.98
C GLU A 144 -12.63 12.86 5.23
N MET A 145 -11.83 12.74 4.17
CA MET A 145 -11.43 13.86 3.33
C MET A 145 -12.56 14.24 2.38
N ASP A 146 -13.10 15.44 2.56
CA ASP A 146 -14.04 16.04 1.61
C ASP A 146 -13.31 16.68 0.40
N GLU A 147 -14.08 17.27 -0.51
CA GLU A 147 -13.54 17.92 -1.72
C GLU A 147 -12.58 19.07 -1.40
N THR A 148 -12.87 19.86 -0.36
CA THR A 148 -12.05 21.02 0.02
C THR A 148 -10.73 20.56 0.62
N ALA A 149 -10.77 19.56 1.49
CA ALA A 149 -9.58 18.94 2.08
C ALA A 149 -8.72 18.25 1.02
N ALA A 150 -9.34 17.57 0.04
CA ALA A 150 -8.64 16.96 -1.08
C ALA A 150 -7.91 17.99 -1.94
N ALA A 151 -8.59 19.08 -2.31
CA ALA A 151 -7.99 20.17 -3.06
C ALA A 151 -6.81 20.82 -2.29
N ALA A 152 -6.98 21.06 -0.99
CA ALA A 152 -5.92 21.61 -0.14
C ALA A 152 -4.70 20.68 -0.04
N LEU A 153 -4.92 19.36 0.08
CA LEU A 153 -3.84 18.37 0.06
C LEU A 153 -3.11 18.37 -1.28
N VAL A 154 -3.84 18.43 -2.39
CA VAL A 154 -3.26 18.50 -3.74
C VAL A 154 -2.41 19.76 -3.89
N ASP A 155 -2.90 20.93 -3.47
CA ASP A 155 -2.14 22.19 -3.50
C ASP A 155 -0.89 22.16 -2.60
N GLN A 156 -0.97 21.47 -1.46
CA GLN A 156 0.17 21.26 -0.58
C GLN A 156 1.22 20.36 -1.26
N LEU A 157 0.80 19.20 -1.77
CA LEU A 157 1.69 18.24 -2.42
C LEU A 157 2.31 18.78 -3.71
N SER A 158 1.57 19.58 -4.49
CA SER A 158 2.12 20.26 -5.66
C SER A 158 3.27 21.21 -5.30
N ARG A 159 3.22 21.84 -4.13
CA ARG A 159 4.28 22.75 -3.63
C ARG A 159 5.42 22.00 -2.94
N SER A 160 5.15 21.37 -1.80
CA SER A 160 6.20 20.76 -0.96
C SER A 160 6.62 19.38 -1.45
N GLY A 161 5.72 18.63 -2.08
CA GLY A 161 6.04 17.33 -2.67
C GLY A 161 6.99 17.41 -3.87
N SER A 162 7.08 18.58 -4.52
CA SER A 162 7.96 18.82 -5.67
C SER A 162 9.30 19.46 -5.31
N GLU A 163 9.60 19.71 -4.03
CA GLU A 163 10.91 20.26 -3.65
C GLU A 163 12.04 19.30 -4.05
N PRO A 164 13.21 19.80 -4.50
CA PRO A 164 14.30 18.94 -4.92
C PRO A 164 14.80 18.00 -3.81
N VAL A 165 15.13 16.77 -4.18
CA VAL A 165 15.73 15.78 -3.26
C VAL A 165 17.23 16.02 -3.19
N GLN A 166 17.76 16.15 -1.97
CA GLN A 166 19.20 16.30 -1.75
C GLN A 166 19.83 14.94 -1.56
N LEU A 167 20.74 14.56 -2.46
CA LEU A 167 21.43 13.27 -2.40
C LEU A 167 22.90 13.44 -2.81
N GLU A 168 23.82 13.05 -1.93
CA GLU A 168 25.28 13.08 -2.17
C GLU A 168 25.81 14.44 -2.69
N GLY A 169 25.20 15.55 -2.24
CA GLY A 169 25.56 16.91 -2.66
C GLY A 169 24.94 17.36 -3.99
N ALA A 170 24.14 16.51 -4.65
CA ALA A 170 23.31 16.88 -5.79
C ALA A 170 21.89 17.26 -5.33
N SER A 171 21.32 18.27 -6.01
CA SER A 171 19.92 18.68 -5.85
C SER A 171 19.13 18.14 -7.05
N ILE A 172 18.37 17.06 -6.83
CA ILE A 172 17.64 16.35 -7.87
C ILE A 172 16.23 16.93 -7.98
N PRO A 173 15.86 17.58 -9.10
CA PRO A 173 14.53 18.15 -9.27
C PRO A 173 13.49 17.04 -9.37
N VAL A 174 12.39 17.18 -8.61
CA VAL A 174 11.26 16.24 -8.63
C VAL A 174 10.04 16.90 -9.25
N ARG A 175 9.33 16.16 -10.10
CA ARG A 175 8.06 16.61 -10.68
C ARG A 175 6.96 15.60 -10.37
N LEU A 176 5.88 16.08 -9.76
CA LEU A 176 4.71 15.27 -9.48
C LEU A 176 3.60 15.56 -10.48
N GLY A 177 2.91 14.52 -10.95
CA GLY A 177 1.59 14.63 -11.56
C GLY A 177 0.55 14.21 -10.53
N ILE A 178 -0.43 15.07 -10.25
CA ILE A 178 -1.43 14.80 -9.21
C ILE A 178 -2.83 14.82 -9.83
N ALA A 179 -3.57 13.75 -9.59
CA ALA A 179 -4.96 13.63 -10.02
C ALA A 179 -5.81 13.14 -8.84
N TRP A 180 -7.03 13.65 -8.69
CA TRP A 180 -7.84 13.36 -7.51
C TRP A 180 -9.34 13.34 -7.80
N THR A 181 -10.09 12.73 -6.88
CA THR A 181 -11.56 12.73 -6.86
C THR A 181 -12.03 12.63 -5.42
N ALA A 182 -13.18 13.22 -5.09
CA ALA A 182 -13.69 13.26 -3.72
C ALA A 182 -15.11 12.75 -3.62
N ALA A 183 -15.41 12.10 -2.49
CA ALA A 183 -16.73 11.58 -2.13
C ALA A 183 -17.39 10.71 -3.23
N VAL A 184 -16.59 9.90 -3.92
CA VAL A 184 -17.08 8.97 -4.95
C VAL A 184 -17.48 7.63 -4.36
N GLU A 185 -18.39 6.92 -5.04
CA GLU A 185 -18.68 5.53 -4.72
C GLU A 185 -17.40 4.68 -4.83
N ALA A 186 -17.14 3.86 -3.81
CA ALA A 186 -15.92 3.07 -3.75
C ALA A 186 -15.84 2.06 -4.89
N THR A 187 -14.67 2.03 -5.53
CA THR A 187 -14.29 1.00 -6.50
C THR A 187 -13.58 -0.15 -5.80
N ASP A 188 -13.53 -1.31 -6.45
CA ASP A 188 -13.03 -2.55 -5.86
C ASP A 188 -11.52 -2.78 -6.05
N SER A 189 -10.85 -1.93 -6.84
CA SER A 189 -9.47 -2.14 -7.27
C SER A 189 -8.81 -0.86 -7.75
N TRP A 190 -7.48 -0.85 -7.69
CA TRP A 190 -6.62 0.20 -8.23
C TRP A 190 -6.88 0.46 -9.72
N ASP A 191 -7.05 -0.59 -10.52
CA ASP A 191 -7.29 -0.43 -11.96
C ASP A 191 -8.66 0.20 -12.25
N ALA A 192 -9.67 -0.08 -11.41
CA ALA A 192 -10.96 0.60 -11.49
C ALA A 192 -10.84 2.08 -11.08
N LEU A 193 -10.16 2.36 -9.95
CA LEU A 193 -9.90 3.72 -9.47
C LEU A 193 -9.19 4.59 -10.52
N ARG A 194 -8.15 4.05 -11.17
CA ARG A 194 -7.36 4.79 -12.18
C ARG A 194 -8.15 5.13 -13.45
N ARG A 195 -9.26 4.42 -13.72
CA ARG A 195 -10.17 4.71 -14.85
C ARG A 195 -11.23 5.76 -14.52
N MET A 196 -11.35 6.17 -13.26
CA MET A 196 -12.31 7.20 -12.87
C MET A 196 -11.93 8.57 -13.45
N PRO A 197 -12.92 9.46 -13.64
CA PRO A 197 -12.63 10.85 -13.99
C PRO A 197 -11.97 11.55 -12.80
N LEU A 198 -10.63 11.58 -12.82
CA LEU A 198 -9.84 12.30 -11.84
C LEU A 198 -9.60 13.74 -12.31
N SER A 199 -9.92 14.71 -11.46
CA SER A 199 -9.53 16.11 -11.64
C SER A 199 -8.00 16.22 -11.56
N ARG A 200 -7.40 17.08 -12.38
CA ARG A 200 -5.94 17.31 -12.34
C ARG A 200 -5.63 18.58 -11.55
N GLY A 201 -4.67 18.46 -10.64
CA GLY A 201 -4.02 19.59 -9.96
C GLY A 201 -2.75 20.02 -10.68
#